data_AF-A0A7S1NRB3-F1
#
_entry.id   AF-A0A7S1NRB3-F1
#
_cell.length_a   1.000
_cell.length_b   1.000
_cell.length_c   1.000
_cell.angle_alpha   90.00
_cell.angle_beta   90.00
_cell.angle_gamma   90.00
#
_symmetry.space_group_name_H-M   'P 1'
#
loop_
_entity.id
_entity.type
_entity.pdbx_description
1 polymer ?
#
loop_
_entity_poly.entity_id
_entity_poly.type
_entity_poly.pdbx_seq_one_letter_code
_entity_poly.pdbx_strand_id
1 'polypeptide(L)'
;CFGFEAVPKAHSGFYEAYLSLKADALAATIELAQAQPHKRIFCTGHSLGGALATFAAYDLAKLLEGRPVVMYNFGGPRVGNHTFKRLYDNAVPDTYRVVNEQDLVPSFPPAVTWFGGLYQHVGKEVRMDGR
;
A
#
# COMPACT_ATOMS: atom_id res chain seq x y z
N CYS A 1 7.94 16.41 -23.32
CA CYS A 1 9.07 16.74 -22.42
C CYS A 1 9.42 15.51 -21.56
N PHE A 2 10.57 14.88 -21.85
CA PHE A 2 11.35 13.87 -21.08
C PHE A 2 10.65 12.84 -20.15
N GLY A 3 10.01 11.81 -20.72
CA GLY A 3 10.60 10.46 -20.85
C GLY A 3 10.93 9.53 -19.66
N PHE A 4 10.72 9.87 -18.38
CA PHE A 4 11.08 8.97 -17.25
C PHE A 4 9.93 8.38 -16.40
N GLU A 5 8.66 8.62 -16.76
CA GLU A 5 7.49 8.29 -15.90
C GLU A 5 6.74 6.98 -16.20
N ALA A 6 7.25 6.08 -17.04
CA ALA A 6 6.45 4.92 -17.50
C ALA A 6 6.43 3.71 -16.54
N VAL A 7 7.44 3.51 -15.68
CA VAL A 7 7.60 2.25 -14.93
C VAL A 7 7.24 2.43 -13.44
N PRO A 8 6.38 1.57 -12.86
CA PRO A 8 6.14 1.59 -11.43
C PRO A 8 7.40 1.17 -10.67
N LYS A 9 7.75 1.93 -9.64
CA LYS A 9 8.87 1.64 -8.74
C LYS A 9 8.39 1.66 -7.30
N ALA A 10 8.95 0.77 -6.49
CA ALA A 10 8.69 0.67 -5.07
C ALA A 10 10.00 0.64 -4.28
N HIS A 11 9.93 0.92 -2.98
CA HIS A 11 11.09 0.85 -2.09
C HIS A 11 11.59 -0.60 -1.99
N SER A 12 12.83 -0.85 -2.42
CA SER A 12 13.39 -2.21 -2.55
C SER A 12 13.30 -3.01 -1.26
N GLY A 13 13.73 -2.45 -0.13
CA GLY A 13 13.71 -3.16 1.15
C GLY A 13 12.31 -3.53 1.65
N PHE A 14 11.29 -2.72 1.32
CA PHE A 14 9.90 -3.06 1.69
C PHE A 14 9.37 -4.15 0.76
N TYR A 15 9.70 -4.05 -0.53
CA TYR A 15 9.26 -5.01 -1.52
C TYR A 15 9.91 -6.38 -1.31
N GLU A 16 11.22 -6.44 -1.02
CA GLU A 16 11.93 -7.67 -0.67
C GLU A 16 11.37 -8.32 0.60
N ALA A 17 11.13 -7.53 1.65
CA ALA A 17 10.49 -8.02 2.87
C ALA A 17 9.06 -8.53 2.64
N TYR A 18 8.34 -7.94 1.68
CA TYR A 18 7.02 -8.45 1.29
C TYR A 18 7.15 -9.77 0.52
N LEU A 19 8.07 -9.84 -0.45
CA LEU A 19 8.28 -11.04 -1.26
C LEU A 19 8.64 -12.27 -0.42
N SER A 20 9.39 -12.11 0.66
CA SER A 20 9.72 -13.22 1.56
C SER A 20 8.52 -13.79 2.32
N LEU A 21 7.42 -13.04 2.42
CA LEU A 21 6.20 -13.42 3.15
C LEU A 21 4.99 -13.65 2.23
N LYS A 22 5.08 -13.21 0.96
CA LYS A 22 3.95 -13.11 0.02
C LYS A 22 3.16 -14.41 -0.12
N ALA A 23 3.84 -15.54 -0.29
CA ALA A 23 3.18 -16.83 -0.50
C ALA A 23 2.28 -17.19 0.69
N ASP A 24 2.85 -17.15 1.89
CA ASP A 24 2.15 -17.53 3.12
C ASP A 24 1.06 -16.50 3.48
N ALA A 25 1.35 -15.21 3.31
CA ALA A 25 0.41 -14.13 3.63
C ALA A 25 -0.85 -14.14 2.75
N LEU A 26 -0.71 -14.52 1.47
CA LEU A 26 -1.82 -14.50 0.52
C LEU A 26 -2.60 -15.81 0.47
N ALA A 27 -1.96 -16.96 0.67
CA ALA A 27 -2.58 -18.28 0.47
C ALA A 27 -3.87 -18.46 1.27
N ALA A 28 -3.82 -18.27 2.59
CA ALA A 28 -4.99 -18.41 3.46
C ALA A 28 -6.09 -17.38 3.13
N THR A 29 -5.72 -16.16 2.75
CA THR A 29 -6.67 -15.12 2.37
C THR A 29 -7.41 -15.48 1.08
N ILE A 30 -6.71 -16.01 0.08
CA ILE A 30 -7.29 -16.42 -1.20
C ILE A 30 -8.24 -17.59 -1.00
N GLU A 31 -7.84 -18.60 -0.22
CA GLU A 31 -8.69 -19.75 0.10
C GLU A 31 -9.99 -19.30 0.79
N LEU A 32 -9.89 -18.44 1.81
CA LEU A 32 -11.06 -17.90 2.50
C LEU A 32 -11.91 -17.03 1.59
N ALA A 33 -11.31 -16.25 0.69
CA ALA A 33 -12.05 -15.42 -0.26
C ALA A 33 -12.85 -16.27 -1.25
N GLN A 34 -12.30 -17.39 -1.71
CA GLN A 34 -13.00 -18.35 -2.58
C GLN A 34 -14.16 -19.04 -1.85
N ALA A 35 -13.95 -19.44 -0.60
CA ALA A 35 -14.99 -20.06 0.23
C ALA A 35 -16.10 -19.07 0.64
N GLN A 36 -15.83 -17.76 0.63
CA GLN A 36 -16.74 -16.71 1.07
C GLN A 36 -16.90 -15.63 -0.01
N PRO A 37 -17.60 -15.90 -1.12
CA PRO A 37 -17.60 -15.04 -2.31
C PRO A 37 -18.16 -13.62 -2.07
N HIS A 38 -19.02 -13.44 -1.08
CA HIS A 38 -19.70 -12.17 -0.81
C HIS A 38 -18.97 -11.28 0.22
N LYS A 39 -17.92 -11.77 0.87
CA LYS A 39 -17.19 -11.00 1.89
C LYS A 39 -16.15 -10.10 1.25
N ARG A 40 -16.06 -8.85 1.70
CA ARG A 40 -14.95 -7.96 1.34
C ARG A 40 -13.69 -8.33 2.12
N ILE A 41 -12.53 -7.92 1.59
CA ILE A 41 -11.23 -8.14 2.21
C ILE A 41 -10.76 -6.85 2.86
N PHE A 42 -10.28 -6.95 4.10
CA PHE A 42 -9.66 -5.84 4.81
C PHE A 42 -8.18 -6.13 4.98
N CYS A 43 -7.34 -5.21 4.52
CA CYS A 43 -5.91 -5.20 4.74
C CYS A 43 -5.58 -4.09 5.73
N THR A 44 -4.65 -4.36 6.64
CA THR A 44 -4.17 -3.37 7.60
C THR A 44 -2.71 -3.60 7.95
N GLY A 45 -2.03 -2.55 8.36
CA GLY A 45 -0.66 -2.63 8.85
C GLY A 45 -0.22 -1.33 9.53
N HIS A 46 0.72 -1.48 10.46
CA HIS A 46 1.35 -0.37 11.17
C HIS A 46 2.82 -0.24 10.79
N SER A 47 3.32 0.99 10.65
CA SER A 47 4.74 1.26 10.34
C SER A 47 5.20 0.49 9.09
N LEU A 48 6.29 -0.29 9.16
CA LEU A 48 6.74 -1.18 8.08
C LEU A 48 5.62 -2.12 7.61
N GLY A 49 4.83 -2.67 8.52
CA GLY A 49 3.68 -3.50 8.20
C GLY A 49 2.65 -2.80 7.32
N GLY A 50 2.52 -1.48 7.40
CA GLY A 50 1.68 -0.68 6.49
C GLY A 50 2.18 -0.72 5.05
N ALA A 51 3.50 -0.74 4.83
CA ALA A 51 4.07 -0.90 3.50
C ALA A 51 3.83 -2.32 2.95
N LEU A 52 4.03 -3.35 3.76
CA LEU A 52 3.80 -4.75 3.36
C LEU A 52 2.31 -5.00 3.05
N ALA A 53 1.42 -4.50 3.90
CA ALA A 53 -0.03 -4.59 3.70
C ALA A 53 -0.49 -3.81 2.47
N THR A 54 0.19 -2.73 2.09
CA THR A 54 -0.06 -2.02 0.82
C THR A 54 0.23 -2.94 -0.37
N PHE A 55 1.36 -3.64 -0.41
CA PHE A 55 1.64 -4.59 -1.50
C PHE A 55 0.65 -5.77 -1.51
N ALA A 56 0.34 -6.32 -0.33
CA ALA A 56 -0.64 -7.40 -0.21
C ALA A 56 -2.02 -7.01 -0.73
N ALA A 57 -2.50 -5.81 -0.38
CA ALA A 57 -3.79 -5.29 -0.84
C ALA A 57 -3.83 -5.17 -2.38
N TYR A 58 -2.74 -4.71 -2.98
CA TYR A 58 -2.64 -4.61 -4.44
C TYR A 58 -2.68 -5.99 -5.11
N ASP A 59 -1.88 -6.94 -4.62
CA ASP A 59 -1.86 -8.30 -5.15
C ASP A 59 -3.22 -8.99 -4.99
N LEU A 60 -3.88 -8.84 -3.83
CA LEU A 60 -5.22 -9.39 -3.60
C LEU A 60 -6.25 -8.80 -4.56
N ALA A 61 -6.22 -7.48 -4.79
CA ALA A 61 -7.14 -6.84 -5.74
C ALA A 61 -6.91 -7.29 -7.19
N LYS A 62 -5.67 -7.65 -7.56
CA LYS A 62 -5.34 -8.19 -8.89
C LYS A 62 -5.64 -9.68 -9.04
N LEU A 63 -5.40 -10.48 -8.01
CA LEU A 63 -5.63 -11.92 -8.04
C LEU A 63 -7.12 -12.27 -7.87
N LEU A 64 -7.88 -11.42 -7.17
CA LEU A 64 -9.30 -11.62 -6.90
C LEU A 64 -10.12 -10.52 -7.58
N GLU A 65 -10.02 -10.44 -8.91
CA GLU A 65 -10.71 -9.41 -9.70
C GLU A 65 -12.22 -9.32 -9.34
N GLY A 66 -12.71 -8.10 -9.17
CA GLY A 66 -14.09 -7.83 -8.75
C GLY A 66 -14.37 -7.98 -7.26
N ARG A 67 -13.41 -8.45 -6.45
CA ARG A 67 -13.53 -8.49 -4.98
C ARG A 67 -13.23 -7.12 -4.37
N PRO A 68 -14.11 -6.55 -3.53
CA PRO A 68 -13.80 -5.32 -2.80
C PRO A 68 -12.67 -5.55 -1.79
N VAL A 69 -11.56 -4.83 -1.96
CA VAL A 69 -10.43 -4.77 -1.02
C VAL A 69 -10.38 -3.39 -0.40
N VAL A 70 -10.28 -3.33 0.93
CA VAL A 70 -10.13 -2.10 1.71
C VAL A 70 -8.81 -2.12 2.43
N MET A 71 -8.09 -1.00 2.42
CA MET A 71 -6.83 -0.88 3.13
C MET A 71 -6.91 0.22 4.19
N TYR A 72 -6.53 -0.11 5.42
CA TYR A 72 -6.28 0.85 6.49
C TYR A 72 -4.80 0.83 6.87
N ASN A 73 -4.10 1.92 6.60
CA ASN A 73 -2.68 2.07 6.88
C ASN A 73 -2.49 2.96 8.11
N PHE A 74 -1.77 2.49 9.13
CA PHE A 74 -1.53 3.22 10.37
C PHE A 74 -0.06 3.61 10.47
N GLY A 75 0.27 4.90 10.28
CA GLY A 75 1.66 5.37 10.39
C GLY A 75 2.64 4.76 9.38
N GLY A 76 2.16 4.21 8.26
CA GLY A 76 3.03 3.59 7.25
C GLY A 76 3.79 4.59 6.37
N PRO A 77 4.96 4.18 5.84
CA PRO A 77 5.80 5.02 4.99
C PRO A 77 5.25 5.16 3.57
N ARG A 78 5.86 6.05 2.78
CA ARG A 78 5.63 6.10 1.33
C ARG A 78 6.21 4.85 0.66
N VAL A 79 5.45 4.21 -0.22
CA VAL A 79 5.79 2.86 -0.72
C VAL A 79 6.45 2.89 -2.11
N GLY A 80 6.03 3.79 -2.99
CA GLY A 80 6.50 3.82 -4.37
C GLY A 80 6.36 5.16 -5.07
N ASN A 81 6.69 5.18 -6.36
CA ASN A 81 6.63 6.38 -7.19
C ASN A 81 5.19 6.74 -7.63
N HIS A 82 5.04 7.88 -8.30
CA HIS A 82 3.75 8.34 -8.84
C HIS A 82 3.05 7.29 -9.73
N THR A 83 3.80 6.54 -10.54
CA THR A 83 3.24 5.48 -11.37
C THR A 83 2.74 4.29 -10.55
N PHE A 84 3.47 3.87 -9.51
CA PHE A 84 2.98 2.89 -8.55
C PHE A 84 1.72 3.37 -7.84
N LYS A 85 1.71 4.62 -7.34
CA LYS A 85 0.54 5.22 -6.69
C LYS A 85 -0.70 5.14 -7.59
N ARG A 86 -0.58 5.56 -8.84
CA ARG A 86 -1.70 5.55 -9.79
C ARG A 86 -2.24 4.14 -10.03
N LEU A 87 -1.36 3.16 -10.23
CA LEU A 87 -1.77 1.76 -10.40
C LEU A 87 -2.47 1.23 -9.14
N TYR A 88 -1.91 1.56 -7.97
CA TYR A 88 -2.45 1.14 -6.69
C TYR A 88 -3.82 1.74 -6.41
N ASP A 89 -3.97 3.06 -6.49
CA ASP A 89 -5.21 3.77 -6.18
C ASP A 89 -6.36 3.35 -7.12
N ASN A 90 -6.03 2.94 -8.36
CA ASN A 90 -7.00 2.36 -9.29
C ASN A 90 -7.43 0.94 -8.89
N ALA A 91 -6.54 0.14 -8.31
CA ALA A 91 -6.83 -1.24 -7.91
C ALA A 91 -7.50 -1.32 -6.53
N VAL A 92 -7.13 -0.43 -5.61
CA VAL A 92 -7.59 -0.41 -4.22
C VAL A 92 -8.07 1.01 -3.84
N PRO A 93 -9.19 1.47 -4.42
CA PRO A 93 -9.66 2.85 -4.24
C PRO A 93 -10.09 3.17 -2.79
N ASP A 94 -10.48 2.13 -2.03
CA ASP A 94 -10.81 2.21 -0.61
C ASP A 94 -9.57 2.07 0.27
N THR A 95 -8.59 2.96 0.08
CA THR A 95 -7.38 3.01 0.91
C THR A 95 -7.37 4.26 1.78
N TYR A 96 -7.23 4.07 3.08
CA TYR A 96 -7.24 5.11 4.11
C TYR A 96 -5.96 5.05 4.92
N ARG A 97 -5.24 6.18 4.99
CA ARG A 97 -4.01 6.32 5.77
C ARG A 97 -4.31 7.14 7.01
N VAL A 98 -4.33 6.46 8.15
CA VAL A 98 -4.50 7.05 9.47
C VAL A 98 -3.16 7.61 9.92
N VAL A 99 -3.11 8.93 10.13
CA VAL A 99 -1.91 9.66 10.50
C VAL A 99 -2.12 10.30 11.87
N ASN A 100 -1.16 10.08 12.77
CA ASN A 100 -1.02 10.86 13.99
C ASN A 100 -0.07 12.04 13.69
N GLU A 101 -0.47 13.26 14.03
CA GLU A 101 0.31 14.48 13.74
C GLU A 101 1.68 14.51 14.44
N GLN A 102 1.86 13.70 15.48
CA GLN A 102 3.13 13.57 16.21
C GLN A 102 4.05 12.46 15.66
N ASP A 103 3.59 11.70 14.65
CA ASP A 103 4.37 10.61 14.07
C ASP A 103 5.22 11.09 12.88
N LEU A 104 6.53 10.91 12.99
CA LEU A 104 7.50 11.26 11.95
C LEU A 104 7.73 10.14 10.92
N VAL A 105 7.28 8.91 11.20
CA VAL A 105 7.44 7.75 10.29
C VAL A 105 6.84 7.99 8.89
N PRO A 106 5.66 8.64 8.73
CA PRO A 106 5.10 8.96 7.41
C PRO A 106 5.94 9.92 6.56
N SER A 107 6.94 10.57 7.16
CA SER A 107 7.89 11.45 6.48
C SER A 107 9.00 10.68 5.76
N PHE A 108 9.16 9.38 6.05
CA PHE A 108 10.13 8.50 5.40
C PHE A 108 9.46 7.51 4.42
N PRO A 109 10.14 7.15 3.31
CA PRO A 109 11.29 7.83 2.71
C PRO A 109 10.93 9.29 2.31
N PRO A 110 11.93 10.19 2.22
CA PRO A 110 11.71 11.57 1.81
C PRO A 110 10.91 11.64 0.51
N ALA A 111 9.97 12.59 0.43
CA ALA A 111 9.16 12.81 -0.77
C ALA A 111 10.04 13.08 -2.00
N VAL A 112 11.21 13.67 -1.79
CA VAL A 112 12.26 13.87 -2.80
C VAL A 112 13.51 13.13 -2.31
N THR A 113 13.98 12.15 -3.06
CA THR A 113 15.28 11.52 -2.79
C THR A 113 16.42 12.35 -3.39
N TRP A 114 17.64 12.15 -2.89
CA TRP A 114 18.86 12.80 -3.39
C TRP A 114 19.08 12.65 -4.91
N PHE A 115 18.48 11.61 -5.51
CA PHE A 115 18.56 11.32 -6.95
C PHE A 115 17.33 11.80 -7.74
N GLY A 116 16.50 12.68 -7.17
CA GLY A 116 15.31 13.23 -7.84
C GLY A 116 14.13 12.25 -7.96
N GLY A 117 14.16 11.11 -7.26
CA GLY A 117 13.05 10.17 -7.21
C GLY A 117 11.96 10.66 -6.26
N LEU A 118 10.70 10.62 -6.69
CA LEU A 118 9.55 11.04 -5.89
C LEU A 118 8.81 9.84 -5.31
N TYR A 119 8.92 9.61 -4.00
CA TYR A 119 8.06 8.66 -3.28
C TYR A 119 6.73 9.33 -2.96
N GLN A 120 5.62 8.59 -3.11
CA GLN A 120 4.28 9.10 -2.86
C GLN A 120 3.47 8.18 -1.93
N HIS A 121 2.59 8.80 -1.15
CA HIS A 121 1.60 8.11 -0.34
C HIS A 121 0.46 7.61 -1.23
N VAL A 122 -0.02 6.39 -0.95
CA VAL A 122 -1.22 5.83 -1.57
C VAL A 122 -2.46 6.13 -0.73
N GLY A 123 -3.64 6.09 -1.36
CA GLY A 123 -4.91 6.33 -0.69
C GLY A 123 -5.12 7.74 -0.16
N LYS A 124 -6.14 7.87 0.70
CA LYS A 124 -6.64 9.12 1.27
C LYS A 124 -6.10 9.29 2.70
N GLU A 125 -5.59 10.46 3.04
CA GLU A 125 -5.19 10.78 4.41
C GLU A 125 -6.41 10.98 5.31
N VAL A 126 -6.39 10.35 6.48
CA VAL A 126 -7.36 10.54 7.56
C VAL A 126 -6.58 10.97 8.79
N ARG A 127 -6.85 12.18 9.28
CA ARG A 127 -6.20 12.73 10.48
C ARG A 127 -7.03 12.40 11.70
N MET A 128 -6.37 11.85 12.71
CA MET A 128 -6.97 11.67 14.03
C MET A 128 -6.87 13.00 14.77
N ASP A 129 -7.94 13.78 14.72
CA ASP A 129 -8.17 14.89 15.63
C ASP A 129 -8.32 14.30 17.05
N GLY A 130 -7.42 14.69 17.96
CA GLY A 130 -7.43 14.25 19.36
C GLY A 130 -8.34 15.07 20.29
N ARG A 131 -9.33 15.79 19.75
CA ARG A 131 -10.28 16.61 20.51
C ARG A 131 -11.70 16.05 20.49
#